data_AF-A0A2V8BS76-F1
#
_entry.id   AF-A0A2V8BS76-F1
#
_cell.length_a   1.000
_cell.length_b   1.000
_cell.length_c   1.000
_cell.angle_alpha   90.00
_cell.angle_beta   90.00
_cell.angle_gamma   90.00
#
_symmetry.space_group_name_H-M   'P 1'
#
loop_
_entity.id
_entity.type
_entity.pdbx_description
1 polymer ?
#
loop_
_entity_poly.entity_id
_entity_poly.type
_entity_poly.pdbx_seq_one_letter_code
_entity_poly.pdbx_strand_id
1 'polypeptide(L)'
;MTAAELAVVRRIFSEYVSGRGFKSIAHGLNAHHVLGPRGRAWDSGNVRSILRREAYRGELSYGKTKKRNKLGDRQKQRQTTWETIEHPDLRIVSEKLAHEVDAKLKGRRTSAGGRPTEPMHLLSA
;
A
#
# COMPACT_ATOMS: atom_id res chain seq x y z
N MET A 1 17.82 -4.92 1.26
CA MET A 1 16.65 -5.75 1.62
C MET A 1 17.13 -7.18 1.63
N THR A 2 16.89 -7.93 2.70
CA THR A 2 17.38 -9.31 2.85
C THR A 2 16.47 -10.30 2.12
N ALA A 3 16.96 -11.51 1.85
CA ALA A 3 16.15 -12.57 1.25
C ALA A 3 14.87 -12.87 2.05
N ALA A 4 14.94 -12.82 3.38
CA ALA A 4 13.78 -13.00 4.26
C ALA A 4 12.74 -11.89 4.09
N GLU A 5 13.17 -10.63 4.01
CA GLU A 5 12.26 -9.50 3.75
C GLU A 5 11.58 -9.62 2.38
N LEU A 6 12.32 -10.06 1.35
CA LEU A 6 11.77 -10.30 0.01
C LEU A 6 10.70 -11.40 0.04
N ALA A 7 10.94 -12.49 0.77
CA ALA A 7 9.98 -13.58 0.93
C ALA A 7 8.69 -13.11 1.61
N VAL A 8 8.79 -12.26 2.63
CA VAL A 8 7.61 -11.67 3.30
C VAL A 8 6.80 -10.79 2.34
N VAL A 9 7.46 -9.98 1.51
CA VAL A 9 6.76 -9.18 0.49
C VAL A 9 6.03 -10.08 -0.51
N ARG A 10 6.68 -11.13 -1.03
CA ARG A 10 6.03 -12.08 -1.95
C ARG A 10 4.84 -12.78 -1.30
N ARG A 11 4.98 -13.20 -0.03
CA ARG A 11 3.90 -13.78 0.77
C ARG A 11 2.71 -12.84 0.89
N ILE A 12 2.93 -11.56 1.20
CA ILE A 12 1.86 -10.55 1.31
C ILE A 12 1.08 -10.43 0.01
N PHE A 13 1.77 -10.34 -1.13
CA PHE A 13 1.12 -10.25 -2.44
C PHE A 13 0.31 -11.51 -2.74
N SER A 14 0.89 -12.69 -2.51
CA SER A 14 0.21 -13.98 -2.70
C SER A 14 -1.03 -14.10 -1.82
N GLU A 15 -0.91 -13.86 -0.52
CA GLU A 15 -2.05 -13.98 0.42
C GLU A 15 -3.20 -13.02 0.06
N TYR A 16 -2.87 -11.81 -0.44
CA TYR A 16 -3.88 -10.86 -0.89
C TYR A 16 -4.60 -11.34 -2.17
N VAL A 17 -3.85 -11.88 -3.13
CA VAL A 17 -4.42 -12.51 -4.33
C VAL A 17 -5.22 -13.77 -3.99
N SER A 18 -4.89 -14.50 -2.93
CA SER A 18 -5.71 -15.59 -2.40
C SER A 18 -7.00 -15.11 -1.70
N GLY A 19 -7.22 -13.80 -1.57
CA GLY A 19 -8.46 -13.22 -1.03
C GLY A 19 -8.40 -12.78 0.42
N ARG A 20 -7.24 -12.89 1.09
CA ARG A 20 -7.10 -12.41 2.47
C ARG A 20 -7.13 -10.88 2.51
N GLY A 21 -7.84 -10.34 3.50
CA GLY A 21 -7.89 -8.90 3.74
C GLY A 21 -6.64 -8.38 4.46
N PHE A 22 -6.40 -7.06 4.40
CA PHE A 22 -5.20 -6.44 5.01
C PHE A 22 -5.02 -6.78 6.50
N LYS A 23 -6.11 -6.78 7.27
CA LYS A 23 -6.09 -7.11 8.71
C LYS A 23 -5.71 -8.58 8.93
N SER A 24 -6.30 -9.49 8.16
CA SER A 24 -6.03 -10.93 8.25
C SER A 24 -4.57 -11.25 7.92
N ILE A 25 -4.01 -10.61 6.88
CA ILE A 25 -2.60 -10.77 6.51
C ILE A 25 -1.69 -10.25 7.63
N ALA A 26 -1.96 -9.04 8.15
CA ALA A 26 -1.17 -8.47 9.25
C ALA A 26 -1.19 -9.36 10.50
N HIS A 27 -2.38 -9.86 10.88
CA HIS A 27 -2.52 -10.75 12.03
C HIS A 27 -1.77 -12.07 11.82
N GLY A 28 -1.87 -12.67 10.63
CA GLY A 28 -1.11 -13.88 10.30
C GLY A 28 0.39 -13.67 10.42
N LEU A 29 0.93 -12.59 9.86
CA LEU A 29 2.35 -12.27 9.96
C LEU A 29 2.80 -12.08 11.42
N ASN A 30 2.02 -11.39 12.24
CA ASN A 30 2.32 -11.19 13.66
C ASN A 30 2.25 -12.51 14.46
N ALA A 31 1.29 -13.38 14.16
CA ALA A 31 1.17 -14.69 14.80
C ALA A 31 2.37 -15.60 14.48
N HIS A 32 3.01 -15.41 13.33
CA HIS A 32 4.26 -16.08 12.97
C HIS A 32 5.52 -15.33 13.45
N HIS A 33 5.37 -14.34 14.34
CA HIS A 33 6.47 -13.51 14.86
C HIS A 33 7.32 -12.82 13.76
N VAL A 34 6.72 -12.55 12.61
CA VAL A 34 7.40 -11.83 11.53
C VAL A 34 7.40 -10.35 11.85
N LEU A 35 8.59 -9.78 12.06
CA LEU A 35 8.74 -8.34 12.28
C LEU A 35 8.42 -7.57 10.99
N GLY A 36 7.62 -6.52 11.14
CA GLY A 36 7.30 -5.57 10.10
C GLY A 36 8.34 -4.46 9.95
N PRO A 37 8.05 -3.46 9.10
CA PRO A 37 8.98 -2.38 8.81
C PRO A 37 9.47 -1.68 10.09
N ARG A 38 10.79 -1.46 10.19
CA ARG A 38 11.45 -0.87 11.36
C ARG A 38 11.31 -1.70 12.65
N GLY A 39 11.13 -3.02 12.55
CA GLY A 39 11.04 -3.92 13.70
C GLY A 39 9.71 -3.86 14.45
N ARG A 40 8.66 -3.27 13.87
CA ARG A 40 7.35 -3.13 14.50
C ARG A 40 6.38 -4.23 14.04
N ALA A 41 5.33 -4.48 14.82
CA ALA A 41 4.25 -5.37 14.38
C ALA A 41 3.59 -4.89 13.08
N TRP A 42 3.08 -5.83 12.30
CA TRP A 42 2.28 -5.56 11.12
C TRP A 42 0.91 -5.01 11.48
N ASP A 43 0.47 -4.02 10.72
CA ASP A 43 -0.89 -3.51 10.73
C ASP A 43 -1.43 -3.41 9.29
N SER A 44 -2.74 -3.17 9.17
CA SER A 44 -3.41 -3.10 7.87
C SER A 44 -2.88 -1.99 6.95
N GLY A 45 -2.41 -0.87 7.52
CA GLY A 45 -1.79 0.24 6.81
C GLY A 45 -0.40 -0.12 6.26
N ASN A 46 0.41 -0.83 7.04
CA ASN A 46 1.69 -1.37 6.57
C ASN A 46 1.50 -2.37 5.43
N VAL A 47 0.57 -3.33 5.56
CA VAL A 47 0.23 -4.28 4.48
C VAL A 47 -0.21 -3.55 3.20
N ARG A 48 -1.12 -2.58 3.35
CA ARG A 48 -1.58 -1.75 2.22
C ARG A 48 -0.43 -0.98 1.56
N SER A 49 0.52 -0.48 2.33
CA SER A 49 1.66 0.27 1.83
C SER A 49 2.62 -0.62 1.03
N ILE A 50 2.82 -1.87 1.46
CA ILE A 50 3.61 -2.86 0.72
C ILE A 50 2.96 -3.18 -0.63
N LEU A 51 1.66 -3.46 -0.67
CA LEU A 51 0.93 -3.80 -1.91
C LEU A 51 0.92 -2.67 -2.96
N ARG A 52 1.07 -1.42 -2.51
CA ARG A 52 1.06 -0.21 -3.35
C ARG A 52 2.45 0.30 -3.75
N ARG A 53 3.51 -0.40 -3.35
CA ARG A 53 4.87 0.07 -3.61
C ARG A 53 5.28 -0.29 -5.04
N GLU A 54 5.41 0.74 -5.86
CA GLU A 54 5.73 0.64 -7.30
C GLU A 54 7.07 -0.04 -7.55
N ALA A 55 8.08 0.26 -6.70
CA ALA A 55 9.39 -0.34 -6.81
C ALA A 55 9.34 -1.88 -6.80
N TYR A 56 8.43 -2.49 -6.04
CA TYR A 56 8.33 -3.95 -5.96
C TYR A 56 7.82 -4.60 -7.24
N ARG A 57 7.29 -3.79 -8.16
CA ARG A 57 6.80 -4.18 -9.50
C ARG A 57 7.81 -3.83 -10.58
N GLY A 58 8.92 -3.19 -10.20
CA GLY A 58 9.93 -2.66 -11.12
C GLY A 58 9.52 -1.33 -11.74
N GLU A 59 8.78 -0.49 -11.01
CA GLU A 59 8.33 0.82 -11.49
C GLU A 59 8.75 1.93 -10.51
N LEU A 60 9.13 3.09 -11.03
CA LEU A 60 9.39 4.29 -10.22
C LEU A 60 8.73 5.50 -10.86
N SER A 61 7.84 6.16 -10.12
CA SER A 61 7.26 7.44 -10.53
C SER A 61 8.01 8.63 -9.95
N TYR A 62 8.42 9.56 -10.81
CA TYR A 62 9.07 10.82 -10.45
C TYR A 62 8.16 12.02 -10.71
N GLY A 63 8.25 13.03 -9.85
CA GLY A 63 7.51 14.29 -10.04
C GLY A 63 6.10 14.33 -9.44
N LYS A 64 5.66 13.32 -8.67
CA LYS A 64 4.33 13.30 -8.03
C LYS A 64 4.05 14.46 -7.06
N THR A 65 5.08 15.15 -6.57
CA THR A 65 4.93 16.27 -5.63
C THR A 65 6.01 17.32 -5.84
N LYS A 66 5.61 18.60 -5.90
CA LYS A 66 6.52 19.76 -5.90
C LYS A 66 6.46 20.45 -4.53
N LYS A 67 7.60 20.89 -4.00
CA LYS A 67 7.71 21.53 -2.68
C LYS A 67 7.66 23.07 -2.70
N ARG A 68 7.74 23.67 -3.89
CA ARG A 68 7.65 25.12 -4.09
C ARG A 68 6.60 25.43 -5.14
N ASN A 69 5.77 26.42 -4.86
CA ASN A 69 4.83 26.97 -5.83
C ASN A 69 5.58 27.88 -6.83
N LYS A 70 4.87 28.42 -7.83
CA LYS A 70 5.46 29.32 -8.85
C LYS A 70 6.03 30.62 -8.24
N LEU A 71 5.56 31.01 -7.07
CA LEU A 71 5.96 32.22 -6.34
C LEU A 71 7.15 32.00 -5.41
N GLY A 72 7.69 30.77 -5.32
CA GLY A 72 8.83 30.42 -4.46
C GLY A 72 8.46 29.97 -3.06
N ASP A 73 7.20 30.10 -2.66
CA ASP A 73 6.69 29.69 -1.36
C ASP A 73 6.72 28.18 -1.16
N ARG A 74 7.02 27.76 0.07
CA ARG A 74 7.23 26.35 0.44
C ARG A 74 5.90 25.63 0.64
N GLN A 75 5.19 25.39 -0.45
CA GLN A 75 3.91 24.70 -0.46
C GLN A 75 4.00 23.35 -1.16
N LYS A 76 3.48 22.30 -0.52
CA LYS A 76 3.41 20.95 -1.10
C LYS A 76 2.26 20.87 -2.10
N GLN A 77 2.58 20.76 -3.38
CA GLN A 77 1.60 20.62 -4.47
C GLN A 77 1.67 19.22 -5.06
N ARG A 78 0.52 18.55 -5.14
CA ARG A 78 0.39 17.26 -5.85
C ARG A 78 0.30 17.55 -7.35
N GLN A 79 1.15 16.90 -8.12
CA GLN A 79 1.15 17.05 -9.57
C GLN A 79 0.17 16.07 -10.21
N THR A 80 -0.47 16.51 -11.29
CA THR A 80 -1.34 15.67 -12.14
C THR A 80 -0.55 14.87 -13.16
N THR A 81 0.64 15.35 -13.54
CA THR A 81 1.56 14.68 -14.46
C THR A 81 2.80 14.24 -13.70
N TRP A 82 3.19 12.98 -13.91
CA TRP A 82 4.43 12.41 -13.39
C TRP A 82 4.98 11.45 -14.44
N GLU A 83 6.30 11.27 -14.42
CA GLU A 83 6.99 10.35 -15.31
C GLU A 83 7.15 9.02 -14.58
N THR A 84 6.77 7.92 -15.23
CA THR A 84 6.96 6.57 -14.70
C THR A 84 8.07 5.91 -15.49
N ILE A 85 9.11 5.47 -14.79
CA ILE A 85 10.29 4.83 -15.37
C ILE A 85 10.28 3.36 -14.95
N GLU A 86 10.51 2.48 -15.91
CA GLU A 86 10.69 1.04 -15.65
C GLU A 86 12.08 0.77 -15.06
N HIS A 87 12.12 -0.02 -14.01
CA HIS A 87 13.33 -0.40 -13.29
C HIS A 87 13.26 -1.89 -12.90
N PRO A 88 13.48 -2.80 -13.85
CA PRO A 88 13.28 -4.24 -13.66
C PRO A 88 14.14 -4.81 -12.51
N ASP A 89 15.30 -4.23 -12.21
CA ASP A 89 16.18 -4.66 -11.12
C ASP A 89 15.54 -4.52 -9.72
N LEU A 90 14.54 -3.66 -9.57
CA LEU A 90 13.82 -3.47 -8.30
C LEU A 90 12.63 -4.44 -8.15
N ARG A 91 12.28 -5.17 -9.21
CA ARG A 91 11.10 -6.03 -9.26
C ARG A 91 11.25 -7.21 -8.30
N ILE A 92 10.34 -7.30 -7.34
CA ILE A 92 10.24 -8.39 -6.37
C ILE A 92 9.14 -9.38 -6.76
N VAL A 93 8.05 -8.88 -7.33
CA VAL A 93 6.87 -9.64 -7.73
C VAL A 93 6.70 -9.64 -9.25
N SER A 94 6.11 -10.70 -9.80
CA SER A 94 5.82 -10.78 -11.23
C SER A 94 4.74 -9.78 -11.65
N GLU A 95 4.76 -9.38 -12.92
CA GLU A 95 3.76 -8.46 -13.50
C GLU A 95 2.35 -9.03 -13.37
N LYS A 96 2.18 -10.33 -13.58
CA LYS A 96 0.91 -11.03 -13.39
C LYS A 96 0.37 -10.84 -11.97
N LEU A 97 1.21 -11.06 -10.96
CA LEU A 97 0.80 -10.92 -9.56
C LEU A 97 0.48 -9.46 -9.23
N ALA A 98 1.28 -8.51 -9.72
CA ALA A 98 1.01 -7.08 -9.54
C ALA A 98 -0.33 -6.65 -10.15
N HIS A 99 -0.65 -7.13 -11.35
CA HIS A 99 -1.89 -6.85 -12.06
C HIS A 99 -3.12 -7.37 -11.30
N GLU A 100 -3.07 -8.61 -10.80
CA GLU A 100 -4.15 -9.20 -10.01
C GLU A 100 -4.39 -8.43 -8.69
N VAL A 101 -3.32 -7.95 -8.05
CA VAL A 101 -3.42 -7.09 -6.86
C VAL A 101 -4.12 -5.77 -7.21
N ASP A 102 -3.79 -5.13 -8.33
CA ASP A 102 -4.42 -3.87 -8.73
C ASP A 102 -5.90 -4.03 -9.05
N ALA A 103 -6.27 -5.10 -9.78
CA ALA A 103 -7.66 -5.41 -10.07
C ALA A 103 -8.48 -5.52 -8.78
N LYS A 104 -7.96 -6.23 -7.77
CA LYS A 104 -8.59 -6.33 -6.45
C LYS A 104 -8.63 -5.01 -5.68
N LEU A 105 -7.55 -4.24 -5.70
CA LEU A 105 -7.51 -2.92 -5.04
C LEU A 105 -8.51 -1.94 -5.66
N LYS A 106 -8.72 -1.99 -6.98
CA LYS A 106 -9.71 -1.20 -7.70
C LYS A 106 -11.13 -1.61 -7.34
N GLY A 107 -11.44 -2.92 -7.36
CA GLY A 107 -12.76 -3.46 -6.98
C GLY A 107 -13.14 -3.21 -5.52
N ARG A 108 -12.17 -3.04 -4.63
CA ARG A 108 -12.43 -2.71 -3.21
C ARG A 108 -12.75 -1.24 -2.98
N ARG A 109 -12.34 -0.33 -3.88
CA ARG A 109 -12.67 1.11 -3.80
C ARG A 109 -14.13 1.39 -4.13
N THR A 110 -14.74 0.56 -4.98
CA THR A 110 -16.15 0.72 -5.40
C THR A 110 -17.14 0.16 -4.38
N SER A 111 -16.69 -0.72 -3.49
CA SER A 111 -17.50 -1.38 -2.45
C SER A 111 -17.38 -0.75 -1.06
N ALA A 112 -16.51 0.25 -0.89
CA ALA A 112 -16.32 0.97 0.37
C ALA A 112 -17.27 2.18 0.47
N GLY A 113 -18.58 1.92 0.44
CA GLY A 113 -19.55 2.80 1.10
C GLY A 113 -19.30 2.71 2.59
N GLY A 114 -18.66 3.74 3.16
CA GLY A 114 -18.54 3.85 4.61
C GLY A 114 -19.94 3.81 5.22
N ARG A 115 -20.14 2.97 6.24
CA ARG A 115 -21.26 3.18 7.16
C ARG A 115 -21.20 4.64 7.61
N PRO A 116 -22.29 5.42 7.55
CA PRO A 116 -22.32 6.71 8.22
C PRO A 116 -21.95 6.44 9.68
N THR A 117 -20.87 7.05 10.15
CA THR A 117 -20.64 7.14 11.59
C THR A 117 -21.69 8.11 12.09
N GLU A 118 -22.85 7.56 12.47
CA GLU A 118 -23.85 8.33 13.18
C GLU A 118 -23.17 8.93 14.42
N PRO A 119 -23.14 10.26 14.59
CA PRO A 119 -22.55 10.85 15.78
C PRO A 119 -23.37 10.36 16.98
N MET A 120 -22.71 9.67 17.91
CA MET A 120 -23.27 9.28 19.21
C MET A 120 -23.54 10.54 20.05
N HIS A 121 -24.63 11.24 19.74
CA HIS A 121 -25.19 12.31 20.56
C HIS A 121 -26.71 12.17 20.60
N LEU A 122 -27.17 11.17 21.35
CA LEU A 122 -28.54 11.03 21.85
C LEU A 122 -28.42 10.31 23.21
N LEU A 123 -28.86 10.77 24.37
CA LEU A 123 -29.55 11.95 24.86
C LEU A 123 -29.16 12.07 26.35
N SER A 124 -28.81 13.28 26.80
CA SER A 124 -29.07 13.66 28.19
C SER A 124 -30.56 13.98 28.30
N ALA A 125 -31.26 13.31 29.21
CA ALA A 125 -32.52 13.74 29.80
C ALA A 125 -32.63 13.11 31.20
#